data_AF-A0A3D9DTS9-F1
#
_entry.id   AF-A0A3D9DTS9-F1
#
_cell.length_a   1.000
_cell.length_b   1.000
_cell.length_c   1.000
_cell.angle_alpha   90.00
_cell.angle_beta   90.00
_cell.angle_gamma   90.00
#
_symmetry.space_group_name_H-M   'P 1'
#
loop_
_entity.id
_entity.type
_entity.pdbx_description
1 polymer ?
#
loop_
_entity_poly.entity_id
_entity_poly.type
_entity_poly.pdbx_seq_one_letter_code
_entity_poly.pdbx_strand_id
1 'polypeptide(L)'
;MIRLERNILDQANNHMRELEDHVMGNNDGDQNKALDTSSQLKALLALAEIRDSGMSDECAGMLEEIERRSKLVISKLEDSRLSL
;
A
#
# COMPACT_ATOMS: atom_id res chain seq x y z
N MET A 1 -17.89 -9.96 -7.88
CA MET A 1 -16.99 -8.78 -7.79
C MET A 1 -17.80 -7.52 -8.03
N ILE A 2 -18.04 -6.79 -6.95
CA ILE A 2 -18.70 -5.48 -6.89
C ILE A 2 -17.73 -4.43 -7.43
N ARG A 3 -18.24 -3.37 -8.08
CA ARG A 3 -17.42 -2.27 -8.64
C ARG A 3 -16.45 -1.65 -7.64
N LEU A 4 -16.82 -1.63 -6.35
CA LEU A 4 -16.03 -1.05 -5.27
C LEU A 4 -14.80 -1.91 -4.93
N GLU A 5 -14.96 -3.23 -4.83
CA GLU A 5 -13.87 -4.19 -4.55
C GLU A 5 -12.76 -4.07 -5.58
N ARG A 6 -13.12 -4.09 -6.87
CA ARG A 6 -12.16 -4.01 -7.96
C ARG A 6 -11.46 -2.66 -8.00
N ASN A 7 -12.16 -1.58 -7.65
CA ASN A 7 -11.60 -0.23 -7.62
C ASN A 7 -10.59 -0.08 -6.48
N ILE A 8 -10.91 -0.58 -5.28
CA ILE A 8 -10.00 -0.54 -4.13
C ILE A 8 -8.76 -1.41 -4.40
N LEU A 9 -8.94 -2.60 -4.97
CA LEU A 9 -7.83 -3.47 -5.38
C LEU A 9 -6.92 -2.81 -6.43
N ASP A 10 -7.49 -2.14 -7.42
CA ASP A 10 -6.73 -1.47 -8.47
C ASP A 10 -5.93 -0.29 -7.90
N GLN A 11 -6.56 0.54 -7.06
CA GLN A 11 -5.87 1.62 -6.34
C GLN A 11 -4.76 1.10 -5.42
N ALA A 12 -5.03 0.04 -4.65
CA ALA A 12 -4.04 -0.56 -3.76
C ALA A 12 -2.83 -1.13 -4.53
N ASN A 13 -3.06 -1.76 -5.68
CA ASN A 13 -1.99 -2.23 -6.56
C ASN A 13 -1.19 -1.07 -7.16
N ASN A 14 -1.85 0.01 -7.57
CA ASN A 14 -1.17 1.18 -8.12
C ASN A 14 -0.26 1.82 -7.08
N HIS A 15 -0.78 2.08 -5.88
CA HIS A 15 0.00 2.62 -4.77
C HIS A 15 1.16 1.71 -4.36
N MET A 16 0.98 0.38 -4.39
CA MET A 16 2.09 -0.56 -4.15
C MET A 16 3.20 -0.42 -5.20
N ARG A 17 2.82 -0.32 -6.48
CA ARG A 17 3.80 -0.17 -7.55
C ARG A 17 4.56 1.15 -7.46
N GLU A 18 3.86 2.24 -7.16
CA GLU A 18 4.48 3.55 -6.91
C GLU A 18 5.39 3.53 -5.68
N LEU A 19 4.97 2.85 -4.60
CA LEU A 19 5.79 2.68 -3.41
C LEU A 19 7.08 1.92 -3.72
N GLU A 20 7.00 0.80 -4.46
CA GLU A 20 8.17 0.02 -4.89
C GLU A 20 9.10 0.85 -5.79
N ASP A 21 8.54 1.64 -6.72
CA ASP A 21 9.29 2.54 -7.60
C ASP A 21 10.03 3.63 -6.79
N HIS A 22 9.37 4.27 -5.84
CA HIS A 22 9.97 5.28 -4.98
C HIS A 22 11.04 4.72 -4.03
N VAL A 23 10.92 3.45 -3.61
CA VAL A 23 11.91 2.79 -2.74
C VAL A 23 13.13 2.31 -3.54
N MET A 24 12.92 1.82 -4.77
CA MET A 24 14.00 1.37 -5.65
C MET A 24 14.69 2.53 -6.39
N GLY A 25 13.95 3.60 -6.65
CA GLY A 25 14.46 4.87 -7.16
C GLY A 25 15.29 5.52 -6.06
N ASN A 26 16.61 5.40 -6.14
CA ASN A 26 17.58 5.82 -5.13
C ASN A 26 17.71 7.35 -4.98
N ASN A 27 16.58 8.07 -4.96
CA ASN A 27 16.46 9.52 -4.94
C ASN A 27 15.93 9.95 -3.57
N ASP A 28 16.67 10.82 -2.87
CA ASP A 28 16.29 11.34 -1.54
C ASP A 28 14.90 12.02 -1.52
N GLY A 29 14.51 12.63 -2.65
CA GLY A 29 13.18 13.24 -2.83
C GLY A 29 12.03 12.24 -2.98
N ASP A 30 12.33 10.98 -3.29
CA ASP A 30 11.33 9.92 -3.46
C ASP A 30 10.93 9.26 -2.15
N GLN A 31 11.76 9.34 -1.09
CA GLN A 31 11.45 8.71 0.19
C GLN A 31 10.24 9.35 0.90
N ASN A 32 10.09 10.68 0.83
CA ASN A 32 8.90 11.34 1.37
C ASN A 32 7.64 10.97 0.58
N LYS A 33 7.76 10.77 -0.74
CA LYS A 33 6.65 10.29 -1.57
C LYS A 33 6.32 8.83 -1.26
N ALA A 34 7.31 7.98 -1.05
CA ALA A 34 7.11 6.60 -0.60
C ALA A 34 6.30 6.56 0.71
N LEU A 35 6.64 7.40 1.68
CA LEU A 35 5.90 7.49 2.94
C LEU A 35 4.47 8.02 2.77
N ASP A 36 4.27 8.99 1.89
CA ASP A 36 2.94 9.52 1.57
C ASP A 36 2.07 8.45 0.88
N THR A 37 2.59 7.80 -0.16
CA THR A 37 1.93 6.69 -0.87
C THR A 37 1.62 5.52 0.06
N SER A 38 2.54 5.22 0.99
CA SER A 38 2.31 4.22 2.05
C SER A 38 1.14 4.62 2.97
N SER A 39 1.11 5.87 3.41
CA SER A 39 0.02 6.40 4.25
C SER A 39 -1.33 6.33 3.54
N GLN A 40 -1.36 6.68 2.25
CA GLN A 40 -2.54 6.57 1.40
C GLN A 40 -3.01 5.12 1.25
N LEU A 41 -2.10 4.19 0.96
CA LEU A 41 -2.39 2.76 0.87
C LEU A 41 -2.98 2.22 2.17
N LYS A 42 -2.42 2.61 3.32
CA LYS A 42 -2.90 2.18 4.64
C LYS A 42 -4.30 2.72 4.95
N ALA A 43 -4.59 3.96 4.55
CA ALA A 43 -5.93 4.53 4.66
C ALA A 43 -6.93 3.80 3.76
N LEU A 44 -6.53 3.43 2.54
CA LEU A 44 -7.34 2.68 1.59
C LEU A 44 -7.69 1.28 2.11
N LEU A 45 -6.72 0.60 2.71
CA LEU A 45 -6.89 -0.71 3.36
C LEU A 45 -7.79 -0.61 4.60
N ALA A 46 -7.61 0.41 5.42
CA ALA A 46 -8.49 0.65 6.57
C ALA A 46 -9.94 0.94 6.16
N LEU A 47 -10.15 1.63 5.04
CA LEU A 47 -11.48 1.85 4.46
C LEU A 47 -12.10 0.53 3.98
N ALA A 48 -11.29 -0.38 3.44
CA ALA A 48 -11.72 -1.69 3.00
C ALA A 48 -12.15 -2.62 4.14
N GLU A 49 -11.49 -2.51 5.30
CA GLU A 49 -11.84 -3.25 6.52
C GLU A 49 -13.14 -2.78 7.18
N ILE A 50 -13.70 -1.63 6.78
CA ILE A 50 -14.97 -1.15 7.34
C ILE A 50 -16.05 -2.16 6.98
N ARG A 51 -16.67 -2.72 8.03
CA ARG A 51 -17.58 -3.89 8.04
C ARG A 51 -18.81 -3.81 7.12
N ASP A 52 -19.09 -2.64 6.53
CA ASP A 52 -20.22 -2.38 5.62
C ASP A 52 -19.81 -2.34 4.14
N SER A 53 -18.54 -2.57 3.82
CA SER A 53 -17.99 -2.44 2.46
C SER A 53 -18.51 -3.48 1.46
N GLY A 54 -19.17 -4.55 1.95
CA GLY A 54 -19.65 -5.65 1.11
C GLY A 54 -18.52 -6.41 0.39
N MET A 55 -17.30 -6.39 0.93
CA MET A 55 -16.15 -7.07 0.33
C MET A 55 -16.26 -8.58 0.46
N SER A 56 -15.91 -9.27 -0.63
CA SER A 56 -15.76 -10.73 -0.68
C SER A 56 -14.48 -11.13 0.03
N ASP A 57 -14.47 -12.34 0.59
CA ASP A 57 -13.30 -12.98 1.23
C ASP A 57 -12.05 -12.95 0.33
N GLU A 58 -12.22 -13.15 -0.99
CA GLU A 58 -11.10 -13.06 -1.95
C GLU A 58 -10.50 -11.66 -2.03
N CYS A 59 -11.32 -10.61 -1.97
CA CYS A 59 -10.83 -9.23 -2.00
C CYS A 59 -10.10 -8.90 -0.69
N ALA A 60 -10.62 -9.36 0.45
CA ALA A 60 -9.98 -9.21 1.74
C ALA A 60 -8.60 -9.88 1.77
N GLY A 61 -8.50 -11.13 1.30
CA GLY A 61 -7.23 -11.86 1.26
C GLY A 61 -6.17 -11.19 0.37
N MET A 62 -6.56 -10.63 -0.77
CA MET A 62 -5.63 -9.87 -1.61
C MET A 62 -5.18 -8.56 -0.96
N LEU A 63 -6.08 -7.87 -0.25
CA LEU A 63 -5.75 -6.63 0.46
C LEU A 63 -4.82 -6.89 1.66
N GLU A 64 -5.02 -7.99 2.38
CA GLU A 64 -4.10 -8.43 3.44
C GLU A 64 -2.69 -8.72 2.88
N GLU A 65 -2.59 -9.34 1.70
CA GLU A 65 -1.30 -9.58 1.06
C GLU A 65 -0.61 -8.28 0.64
N ILE A 66 -1.38 -7.32 0.10
CA ILE A 66 -0.90 -5.98 -0.23
C ILE A 66 -0.41 -5.24 1.03
N GLU A 67 -1.16 -5.31 2.13
CA GLU A 67 -0.75 -4.73 3.41
C GLU A 67 0.55 -5.33 3.92
N ARG A 68 0.69 -6.65 3.82
CA ARG A 68 1.89 -7.36 4.27
C ARG A 68 3.12 -6.96 3.45
N ARG A 69 2.98 -6.85 2.13
CA ARG A 69 4.08 -6.42 1.24
C ARG A 69 4.46 -4.96 1.50
N SER A 70 3.49 -4.07 1.67
CA SER A 70 3.75 -2.64 1.91
C SER A 70 4.53 -2.43 3.20
N LYS A 71 4.15 -3.07 4.30
CA LYS A 71 4.89 -3.03 5.59
C LYS A 71 6.36 -3.43 5.42
N LEU A 72 6.63 -4.44 4.60
CA LEU A 72 7.99 -4.92 4.34
C LEU A 72 8.83 -3.91 3.54
N VAL A 73 8.21 -3.25 2.57
CA VAL A 73 8.84 -2.20 1.75
C VAL A 73 9.13 -0.96 2.58
N ILE A 74 8.18 -0.51 3.40
CA ILE A 74 8.33 0.65 4.29
C ILE A 74 9.41 0.38 5.35
N SER A 75 9.42 -0.82 5.94
CA SER A 75 10.43 -1.19 6.93
C SER A 75 11.85 -1.12 6.37
N LYS A 76 12.05 -1.46 5.08
CA LYS A 76 13.34 -1.28 4.39
C LYS A 76 13.68 0.20 4.14
N LEU A 77 12.68 1.03 3.88
CA LEU A 77 12.85 2.47 3.72
C LEU A 77 13.27 3.13 5.04
N GLU A 78 12.65 2.74 6.16
CA GLU A 78 12.99 3.23 7.51
C GLU A 78 14.40 2.79 7.94
N ASP A 79 14.78 1.54 7.67
CA ASP A 79 16.13 1.01 7.93
C ASP A 79 17.21 1.77 7.12
N SER A 80 16.90 2.10 5.86
CA SER A 80 17.78 2.91 5.00
C SER A 80 17.95 4.35 5.52
N ARG A 81 16.92 4.92 6.17
CA ARG A 81 16.97 6.25 6.80
C ARG A 81 17.74 6.27 8.12
N LEU A 82 17.73 5.18 8.88
CA LEU A 82 18.45 5.05 10.16
C LEU A 82 19.95 4.82 9.99
N SER A 83 20.39 4.51 8.76
CA SER A 83 21.78 4.22 8.42
C SER A 83 22.57 5.45 7.90
N LEU A 84 21.99 6.65 7.98
CA LEU A 84 22.55 7.94 7.54
C LEU A 84 22.86 8.84 8.75
#